data_AF-A0A016UGF0-F1
#
_entry.id   AF-A0A016UGF0-F1
#
_cell.length_a   1.000
_cell.length_b   1.000
_cell.length_c   1.000
_cell.angle_alpha   90.00
_cell.angle_beta   90.00
_cell.angle_gamma   90.00
#
_symmetry.space_group_name_H-M   'P 1'
#
loop_
_entity.id
_entity.type
_entity.pdbx_description
1 polymer ?
#
loop_
_entity_poly.entity_id
_entity_poly.type
_entity_poly.pdbx_seq_one_letter_code
_entity_poly.pdbx_strand_id
1 'polypeptide(L)'
;MQFFSNGVSRVGVYIGANICIDQMDTDHEVDVFHAVKMMRINRPQLIDMKDEYKYLYDVMLHWYMTNPEYRIYDKDDTADEDGSRPSSARQSVRDKDRWLRGQNSVRKDPHKIADNN
;
A
#
# COMPACT_ATOMS: atom_id res chain seq x y z
N MET A 1 1.82 -27.31 -3.88
CA MET A 1 1.58 -27.04 -2.45
C MET A 1 2.93 -26.66 -1.85
N GLN A 2 3.25 -25.36 -1.89
CA GLN A 2 4.56 -24.85 -1.46
C GLN A 2 4.49 -24.62 0.06
N PHE A 3 5.09 -25.53 0.82
CA PHE A 3 5.19 -25.40 2.27
C PHE A 3 6.11 -24.22 2.58
N PHE A 4 5.68 -23.31 3.45
CA PHE A 4 6.49 -22.20 3.97
C PHE A 4 7.71 -22.79 4.72
N SER A 5 8.82 -23.01 4.01
CA SER A 5 9.97 -23.75 4.51
C SER A 5 10.85 -22.92 5.46
N ASN A 6 10.58 -21.62 5.60
CA ASN A 6 11.48 -20.66 6.22
C ASN A 6 10.76 -19.92 7.35
N GLY A 7 11.42 -19.73 8.51
CA GLY A 7 10.86 -18.94 9.62
C GLY A 7 10.56 -17.47 9.24
N VAL A 8 11.34 -16.93 8.30
CA VAL A 8 11.20 -15.57 7.76
C VAL A 8 9.82 -15.35 7.14
N SER A 9 9.31 -16.33 6.39
CA SER A 9 8.00 -16.28 5.73
C SER A 9 6.85 -16.16 6.72
N ARG A 10 6.87 -16.99 7.78
CA ARG A 10 5.84 -17.00 8.83
C ARG A 10 5.87 -15.72 9.66
N VAL A 11 7.06 -15.25 10.00
CA VAL A 11 7.26 -13.98 10.72
C VAL A 11 6.79 -12.80 9.87
N GLY A 12 7.05 -12.82 8.55
CA GLY A 12 6.56 -11.81 7.62
C GLY A 12 5.04 -11.72 7.64
N VAL A 13 4.34 -12.84 7.47
CA VAL A 13 2.87 -12.85 7.49
C VAL A 13 2.33 -12.37 8.84
N TYR A 14 2.92 -12.81 9.96
CA TYR A 14 2.49 -12.38 11.29
C TYR A 14 2.63 -10.87 11.48
N ILE A 15 3.80 -10.29 11.15
CA ILE A 15 4.02 -8.84 11.26
C ILE A 15 3.09 -8.07 10.32
N GLY A 16 2.96 -8.54 9.07
CA GLY A 16 2.09 -7.91 8.08
C GLY A 16 0.63 -7.88 8.53
N ALA A 17 0.13 -8.98 9.11
CA ALA A 17 -1.22 -9.06 9.63
C ALA A 17 -1.42 -8.08 10.81
N ASN A 18 -0.50 -8.00 11.76
CA ASN A 18 -0.61 -7.04 12.87
C ASN A 18 -0.68 -5.59 12.37
N ILE A 19 0.20 -5.21 11.43
CA ILE A 19 0.17 -3.85 10.86
C ILE A 19 -1.18 -3.56 10.20
N CYS A 20 -1.73 -4.53 9.47
CA CYS A 20 -3.02 -4.36 8.79
C CYS A 20 -4.21 -4.31 9.77
N ILE A 21 -4.14 -5.05 10.88
CA ILE A 21 -5.14 -4.99 11.95
C ILE A 21 -5.10 -3.62 12.63
N ASP A 22 -3.90 -3.12 12.96
CA ASP A 22 -3.74 -1.77 13.54
C ASP A 22 -4.29 -0.67 12.60
N GLN A 23 -4.11 -0.82 11.29
CA GLN A 23 -4.70 0.07 10.28
C GLN A 23 -6.24 -0.02 10.28
N MET A 24 -6.82 -1.23 10.36
CA MET A 24 -8.27 -1.40 10.45
C MET A 24 -8.86 -0.77 11.72
N ASP A 25 -8.16 -0.87 12.85
CA ASP A 25 -8.60 -0.30 14.12
C ASP A 25 -8.56 1.24 14.11
N THR A 26 -7.55 1.82 13.45
CA THR A 26 -7.30 3.27 13.48
C THR A 26 -8.06 4.01 12.38
N ASP A 27 -7.97 3.51 11.14
CA ASP A 27 -8.42 4.20 9.93
C ASP A 27 -9.63 3.53 9.28
N HIS A 28 -10.02 2.33 9.74
CA HIS A 28 -11.05 1.48 9.13
C HIS A 28 -10.79 1.18 7.64
N GLU A 29 -9.53 1.23 7.23
CA GLU A 29 -9.03 0.95 5.90
C GLU A 29 -7.73 0.14 6.02
N VAL A 30 -7.47 -0.75 5.06
CA VAL A 30 -6.26 -1.58 5.05
C VAL A 30 -5.57 -1.49 3.69
N ASP A 31 -4.30 -1.09 3.68
CA ASP A 31 -3.43 -1.11 2.49
C ASP A 31 -2.29 -2.12 2.67
N VAL A 32 -2.58 -3.37 2.29
CA VAL A 32 -1.61 -4.49 2.33
C VAL A 32 -0.37 -4.20 1.48
N PHE A 33 -0.51 -3.50 0.35
CA PHE A 33 0.63 -3.21 -0.53
C PHE A 33 1.59 -2.25 0.16
N HIS A 34 1.06 -1.16 0.73
CA HIS A 34 1.86 -0.20 1.46
C HIS A 34 2.50 -0.82 2.71
N ALA A 35 1.76 -1.62 3.47
CA ALA A 35 2.27 -2.32 4.64
C ALA A 35 3.47 -3.20 4.30
N VAL A 36 3.34 -4.07 3.28
CA VAL A 36 4.42 -4.96 2.85
C VAL A 36 5.60 -4.17 2.27
N LYS A 37 5.33 -3.10 1.52
CA LYS A 37 6.39 -2.21 1.01
C LYS A 37 7.22 -1.61 2.15
N MET A 38 6.58 -1.12 3.21
CA MET A 38 7.25 -0.55 4.38
C MET A 38 8.05 -1.60 5.17
N MET A 39 7.52 -2.82 5.29
CA MET A 39 8.25 -3.93 5.91
C MET A 39 9.53 -4.28 5.13
N ARG A 40 9.46 -4.30 3.80
CA ARG A 40 10.62 -4.62 2.94
C ARG A 40 11.70 -3.55 2.94
N ILE A 41 11.38 -2.30 3.28
CA ILE A 41 12.40 -1.26 3.52
C ILE A 41 13.28 -1.64 4.71
N ASN A 42 12.69 -2.17 5.79
CA ASN A 42 13.43 -2.55 7.00
C ASN A 42 14.06 -3.95 6.91
N ARG A 43 13.36 -4.89 6.27
CA ARG A 43 13.77 -6.29 6.12
C ARG A 43 13.31 -6.80 4.74
N PRO A 44 14.15 -6.70 3.69
CA PRO A 44 13.76 -7.03 2.32
C PRO A 44 13.28 -8.47 2.09
N GLN A 45 13.71 -9.37 2.97
CA GLN A 45 13.43 -10.81 2.93
C GLN A 45 12.02 -11.19 3.43
N LEU A 46 11.28 -10.25 4.03
CA LEU A 46 9.92 -10.50 4.50
C LEU A 46 8.94 -10.46 3.32
N ILE A 47 8.10 -11.50 3.22
CA ILE A 47 7.03 -11.62 2.22
C ILE A 47 7.62 -11.49 0.81
N ASP A 48 8.58 -12.35 0.51
CA ASP A 48 9.32 -12.32 -0.75
C ASP A 48 8.59 -13.13 -1.83
N MET A 49 7.85 -14.17 -1.42
CA MET A 49 7.11 -15.03 -2.34
C MET A 49 5.69 -14.52 -2.57
N LYS A 50 5.21 -14.67 -3.82
CA LYS A 50 3.83 -14.33 -4.21
C LYS A 50 2.79 -15.06 -3.35
N ASP A 51 3.08 -16.31 -2.97
CA ASP A 51 2.16 -17.12 -2.16
C ASP A 51 2.04 -16.59 -0.73
N GLU A 52 3.09 -16.03 -0.15
CA GLU A 52 3.07 -15.37 1.17
C GLU A 52 2.21 -14.10 1.12
N TYR A 53 2.38 -13.33 0.05
CA TYR A 53 1.61 -12.11 -0.17
C TYR A 53 0.11 -12.41 -0.35
N LYS A 54 -0.22 -13.45 -1.14
CA LYS A 54 -1.60 -13.92 -1.29
C LYS A 54 -2.17 -14.42 0.03
N TYR A 55 -1.38 -15.19 0.78
CA TYR A 55 -1.80 -15.71 2.07
C TYR A 55 -2.08 -14.58 3.09
N LEU A 56 -1.32 -13.49 3.06
CA LEU A 56 -1.60 -12.32 3.90
C LEU A 56 -2.98 -11.71 3.58
N TYR A 57 -3.36 -11.61 2.31
CA TYR A 57 -4.73 -11.18 1.95
C TYR A 57 -5.78 -12.17 2.44
N ASP A 58 -5.57 -13.47 2.26
CA ASP A 58 -6.51 -14.49 2.71
C ASP A 58 -6.71 -14.42 4.24
N VAL A 59 -5.64 -14.21 5.00
CA VAL A 59 -5.67 -14.01 6.46
C VAL A 59 -6.44 -12.75 6.83
N MET A 60 -6.16 -11.61 6.18
CA MET A 60 -6.85 -10.35 6.47
C MET A 60 -8.34 -10.40 6.12
N LEU A 61 -8.69 -11.02 4.99
CA LEU A 61 -10.08 -11.24 4.60
C LEU A 61 -10.78 -12.14 5.62
N HIS A 62 -10.16 -13.24 6.03
CA HIS A 62 -10.73 -14.13 7.04
C HIS A 62 -10.95 -13.40 8.36
N TRP A 63 -9.94 -12.65 8.82
CA TRP A 63 -10.00 -11.86 10.04
C TRP A 63 -11.15 -10.84 9.97
N TYR A 64 -11.30 -10.12 8.85
CA TYR A 64 -12.40 -9.18 8.67
C TYR A 64 -13.78 -9.87 8.74
N MET A 65 -13.93 -11.01 8.06
CA MET A 65 -15.20 -11.77 8.07
C MET A 65 -15.56 -12.32 9.46
N THR A 66 -14.57 -12.64 10.30
CA THR A 66 -14.79 -13.14 11.67
C THR A 66 -15.09 -12.05 12.69
N ASN A 67 -14.85 -10.78 12.34
CA ASN A 67 -15.04 -9.61 13.20
C ASN A 67 -16.12 -8.69 12.61
N PRO A 68 -17.40 -9.08 12.69
CA PRO A 68 -18.51 -8.38 12.04
C PRO A 68 -18.75 -6.95 12.56
N GLU A 69 -18.20 -6.59 13.73
CA GLU A 69 -18.26 -5.25 14.29
C GLU A 69 -17.62 -4.19 13.39
N TYR A 70 -16.66 -4.56 12.53
CA TYR A 70 -16.04 -3.63 11.58
C TYR A 70 -16.89 -3.40 10.33
N ARG A 71 -17.91 -4.23 10.09
CA ARG A 71 -18.81 -4.11 8.94
C ARG A 71 -19.69 -2.86 9.00
N ILE A 72 -19.80 -2.21 10.17
CA ILE A 72 -20.52 -0.95 10.33
C ILE A 72 -19.89 0.21 9.55
N TYR A 73 -18.62 0.06 9.15
CA TYR A 73 -17.87 1.04 8.38
C TYR A 73 -17.96 0.82 6.86
N ASP A 74 -18.54 -0.30 6.39
CA ASP A 74 -18.89 -0.54 4.98
C ASP A 74 -20.01 0.39 4.46
N LYS A 75 -20.31 1.48 5.18
CA LYS A 75 -21.43 2.41 4.94
C LYS A 75 -21.64 2.64 3.45
N ASP A 76 -22.80 2.18 3.00
CA ASP A 76 -23.24 2.20 1.63
C ASP A 76 -23.05 3.57 0.98
N ASP A 77 -22.11 3.66 0.03
CA ASP A 77 -22.04 4.72 -1.00
C ASP A 77 -23.31 4.75 -1.92
N THR A 78 -24.40 4.05 -1.55
CA THR A 78 -25.63 3.96 -2.36
C THR A 78 -26.77 4.83 -1.85
N ALA A 79 -26.57 5.63 -0.80
CA ALA A 79 -27.52 6.65 -0.40
C ALA A 79 -26.97 8.05 -0.72
N ASP A 80 -26.99 8.44 -2.01
CA ASP A 80 -27.12 9.83 -2.48
C ASP A 80 -27.22 9.85 -4.03
N GLU A 81 -28.44 9.67 -4.57
CA GLU A 81 -28.80 10.25 -5.88
C GLU A 81 -28.96 11.77 -5.71
N ASP A 82 -28.00 12.58 -6.16
CA ASP A 82 -28.14 13.85 -6.90
C ASP A 82 -26.77 14.54 -7.00
N GLY A 83 -26.57 15.33 -8.05
CA GLY A 83 -25.29 15.76 -8.57
C GLY A 83 -24.30 16.43 -7.60
N SER A 84 -23.01 16.22 -7.93
CA SER A 84 -21.87 17.11 -7.68
C SER A 84 -21.08 16.94 -6.37
N ARG A 85 -20.19 15.93 -6.26
CA ARG A 85 -18.92 16.08 -5.49
C ARG A 85 -17.76 15.30 -6.14
N PRO A 86 -16.59 15.92 -6.42
CA PRO A 86 -15.45 15.21 -6.96
C PRO A 86 -14.68 14.46 -5.85
N SER A 87 -14.30 13.22 -6.16
CA SER A 87 -13.50 12.29 -5.35
C SER A 87 -12.22 12.94 -4.79
N SER A 88 -12.18 13.24 -3.49
CA SER A 88 -11.01 13.87 -2.85
C SER A 88 -9.83 12.91 -2.64
N ALA A 89 -10.05 11.60 -2.60
CA ALA A 89 -8.96 10.63 -2.42
C ALA A 89 -8.17 10.34 -3.71
N ARG A 90 -8.84 10.29 -4.88
CA ARG A 90 -8.15 10.09 -6.17
C ARG A 90 -7.41 11.34 -6.67
N GLN A 91 -7.72 12.52 -6.15
CA GLN A 91 -7.10 13.77 -6.56
C GLN A 91 -5.68 13.91 -5.97
N SER A 92 -5.51 13.56 -4.69
CA SER A 92 -4.22 13.61 -3.98
C SER A 92 -3.11 12.78 -4.65
N VAL A 93 -3.44 11.58 -5.17
CA VAL A 93 -2.46 10.73 -5.88
C VAL A 93 -2.00 11.39 -7.19
N ARG A 94 -2.94 11.97 -7.97
CA ARG A 94 -2.64 12.61 -9.26
C ARG A 94 -1.82 13.89 -9.10
N ASP A 95 -2.06 14.66 -8.03
CA ASP A 95 -1.31 15.88 -7.73
C ASP A 95 0.11 15.57 -7.24
N LYS A 96 0.29 14.49 -6.47
CA LYS A 96 1.61 14.02 -6.04
C LYS A 96 2.43 13.46 -7.22
N ASP A 97 1.79 12.70 -8.10
CA ASP A 97 2.41 12.20 -9.34
C ASP A 97 2.85 13.34 -10.28
N ARG A 98 2.07 14.42 -10.34
CA ARG A 98 2.38 15.62 -11.13
C ARG A 98 3.59 16.37 -10.56
N TRP A 99 3.70 16.51 -9.25
CA TRP A 99 4.84 17.18 -8.59
C TRP A 99 6.15 16.39 -8.77
N LEU A 100 6.11 15.07 -8.60
CA LEU A 100 7.27 14.19 -8.78
C LEU A 100 7.75 14.16 -10.25
N ARG A 101 6.83 14.19 -11.21
CA ARG A 101 7.18 14.23 -12.65
C ARG A 101 7.79 15.57 -13.06
N GLY A 102 7.35 16.69 -12.45
CA GLY A 102 7.91 18.03 -12.70
C GLY A 102 9.35 18.19 -12.20
N GLN A 103 9.71 17.54 -11.09
CA GLN A 103 11.08 17.57 -10.56
C GLN A 103 12.08 16.77 -11.40
N ASN A 104 11.62 15.78 -12.17
CA ASN A 104 12.50 14.95 -12.98
C ASN A 104 12.80 15.55 -14.38
N SER A 105 12.17 16.68 -14.74
CA SER A 105 12.44 17.39 -16.01
C SER A 105 13.61 18.38 -15.93
N VAL A 106 14.12 18.68 -14.73
CA VAL A 106 15.21 19.66 -14.47
C VAL A 106 16.59 18.99 -14.37
N ARG A 107 16.79 17.86 -15.05
CA ARG A 107 18.10 17.19 -15.14
C ARG A 107 18.38 16.66 -16.55
N LYS A 108 18.78 17.59 -17.43
CA LYS A 108 19.50 17.40 -18.72
C LYS A 108 20.23 18.73 -18.95
N ASP A 109 21.55 18.86 -19.14
CA ASP A 109 22.63 17.95 -19.55
C ASP A 109 24.01 18.52 -19.08
N PRO A 110 25.13 17.79 -19.26
CA PRO A 110 26.43 18.05 -18.65
C PRO A 110 27.33 19.06 -19.40
N HIS A 111 28.40 19.48 -18.71
CA HIS A 111 29.52 20.33 -19.13
C HIS A 111 29.85 20.39 -20.63
N LYS A 112 30.08 21.61 -21.14
CA LYS A 112 31.04 21.90 -22.21
C LYS A 112 32.12 22.86 -21.72
N ILE A 113 33.35 22.36 -21.70
CA ILE A 113 34.61 23.11 -21.62
C ILE A 113 34.95 23.61 -23.05
N ALA A 114 35.81 24.64 -23.13
CA ALA A 114 36.46 25.27 -24.31
C ALA A 114 35.73 26.50 -24.89
N ASP A 115 36.35 27.62 -25.29
CA ASP A 115 37.74 28.12 -25.31
C ASP A 115 37.71 29.64 -25.64
N ASN A 116 38.78 30.37 -25.27
CA ASN A 116 39.35 31.60 -25.87
C ASN A 116 38.51 32.88 -26.13
N ASN A 117 38.88 33.99 -25.48
CA ASN A 117 39.73 35.08 -26.05
C ASN A 117 39.87 36.23 -25.04
#